data_AF-A0A963LJX0-F1
#
_entry.id   AF-A0A963LJX0-F1
#
_cell.length_a   1.000
_cell.length_b   1.000
_cell.length_c   1.000
_cell.angle_alpha   90.00
_cell.angle_beta   90.00
_cell.angle_gamma   90.00
#
_symmetry.space_group_name_H-M   'P 1'
#
loop_
_entity.id
_entity.type
_entity.pdbx_description
1 polymer ?
#
loop_
_entity_poly.entity_id
_entity_poly.type
_entity_poly.pdbx_seq_one_letter_code
_entity_poly.pdbx_strand_id
1 'polypeptide(L)'
;LCVALARKHGAPVRWNETRSENHLATIQGRGQIQHIELAADADGKLTAVRVRLLADMGAYLQLVTPGIPLLGAFLYAGVYDLPLAYDFSCTSVFTTLTPTDAYRGAGRPEATYAIERAMDALADTMGIDPMELRRRNFIRKEQFPYTAMTGLVYDSGDHDAAATKAAELADYDGVRARQATQNVPGAKKVIGIGQASYFE
;
A
#
# COMPACT_ATOMS: atom_id res chain seq x y z
N LEU A 1 9.44 -1.01 32.77
CA LEU A 1 10.18 -0.33 33.87
C LEU A 1 9.26 0.15 35.00
N CYS A 2 8.27 1.00 34.75
CA CYS A 2 7.37 1.57 35.78
C CYS A 2 6.72 0.51 36.68
N VAL A 3 6.23 -0.59 36.10
CA VAL A 3 5.66 -1.72 36.84
C VAL A 3 6.66 -2.34 37.82
N ALA A 4 7.92 -2.51 37.40
CA ALA A 4 8.97 -3.07 38.25
C ALA A 4 9.33 -2.14 39.41
N LEU A 5 9.43 -0.83 39.15
CA LEU A 5 9.71 0.18 40.18
C LEU A 5 8.55 0.30 41.18
N ALA A 6 7.30 0.30 40.71
CA ALA A 6 6.14 0.35 41.57
C ALA A 6 6.07 -0.86 42.51
N ARG A 7 6.34 -2.07 42.00
CA ARG A 7 6.42 -3.29 42.83
C ARG A 7 7.56 -3.22 43.85
N LYS A 8 8.74 -2.75 43.45
CA LYS A 8 9.91 -2.71 44.32
C LYS A 8 9.73 -1.74 45.50
N HIS A 9 9.08 -0.60 45.27
CA HIS A 9 8.99 0.47 46.26
C HIS A 9 7.62 0.57 46.95
N GLY A 10 6.64 -0.25 46.54
CA GLY A 10 5.29 -0.24 47.13
C GLY A 10 4.54 1.08 46.93
N ALA A 11 4.91 1.86 45.90
CA ALA A 11 4.40 3.20 45.66
C ALA A 11 4.04 3.40 44.18
N PRO A 12 3.06 4.27 43.85
CA PRO A 12 2.75 4.61 42.46
C PRO A 12 3.94 5.24 41.74
N VAL A 13 4.18 4.83 40.49
CA VAL A 13 5.23 5.39 39.62
C VAL A 13 4.60 5.86 38.32
N ARG A 14 4.84 7.12 37.96
CA ARG A 14 4.37 7.74 36.71
C ARG A 14 5.56 7.96 35.78
N TRP A 15 5.37 7.63 34.50
CA TRP A 15 6.26 8.01 33.41
C TRP A 15 5.44 8.72 32.34
N ASN A 16 5.95 9.84 31.83
CA ASN A 16 5.43 10.49 30.64
C ASN A 16 6.64 10.89 29.81
N GLU A 17 6.65 10.50 28.54
CA GLU A 17 7.68 10.91 27.60
C GLU A 17 7.43 12.32 27.06
N THR A 18 8.51 12.98 26.67
CA THR A 18 8.49 14.18 25.84
C THR A 18 8.30 13.84 24.36
N ARG A 19 8.04 14.85 23.53
CA ARG A 19 7.92 14.67 22.08
C ARG A 19 9.19 14.07 21.44
N SER A 20 10.37 14.51 21.89
CA SER A 20 11.64 14.01 21.37
C SER A 20 11.88 12.56 21.77
N GLU A 21 11.55 12.18 23.00
CA GLU A 21 11.63 10.79 23.45
C GLU A 21 10.67 9.89 22.64
N ASN A 22 9.44 10.35 22.40
CA ASN A 22 8.48 9.62 21.58
C ASN A 22 9.05 9.29 20.18
N HIS A 23 9.74 10.25 19.54
CA HIS A 23 10.34 10.04 18.23
C HIS A 23 11.54 9.07 18.26
N LEU A 24 12.30 9.03 19.36
CA LEU A 24 13.52 8.24 19.46
C LEU A 24 13.28 6.82 19.99
N ALA A 25 12.37 6.66 20.95
CA ALA A 25 12.32 5.50 21.83
C ALA A 25 11.06 4.62 21.69
N THR A 26 10.14 4.98 20.79
CA THR A 26 8.93 4.17 20.53
C THR A 26 9.14 3.25 19.32
N ILE A 27 8.26 3.34 18.34
CA ILE A 27 8.27 2.58 17.09
C ILE A 27 8.16 3.53 15.91
N GLN A 28 8.71 3.11 14.78
CA GLN A 28 8.63 3.85 13.53
C GLN A 28 7.83 3.07 12.48
N GLY A 29 7.40 3.77 11.44
CA GLY A 29 6.90 3.15 10.23
C GLY A 29 7.44 3.90 9.00
N ARG A 30 7.71 3.26 7.86
CA ARG A 30 7.45 1.84 7.50
C ARG A 30 8.69 0.99 7.24
N GLY A 31 9.84 1.60 6.93
CA GLY A 31 11.13 0.91 6.80
C GLY A 31 11.16 -0.23 5.78
N GLN A 32 10.61 -0.03 4.59
CA GLN A 32 10.55 -1.07 3.55
C GLN A 32 11.08 -0.57 2.20
N ILE A 33 11.85 -1.42 1.54
CA ILE A 33 12.20 -1.29 0.12
C ILE A 33 11.47 -2.41 -0.62
N GLN A 34 10.67 -2.04 -1.62
CA GLN A 34 9.82 -2.97 -2.35
C GLN A 34 10.12 -2.93 -3.83
N HIS A 35 10.45 -4.09 -4.38
CA HIS A 35 10.50 -4.32 -5.82
C HIS A 35 9.24 -5.09 -6.19
N ILE A 36 8.33 -4.41 -6.89
CA ILE A 36 7.09 -4.99 -7.38
C ILE A 36 7.14 -5.08 -8.91
N GLU A 37 6.72 -6.22 -9.43
CA GLU A 37 6.68 -6.51 -10.86
C GLU A 37 5.28 -7.02 -11.22
N LEU A 38 4.74 -6.51 -12.31
CA LEU A 38 3.45 -6.93 -12.86
C LEU A 38 3.68 -7.59 -14.21
N ALA A 39 2.94 -8.67 -14.46
CA ALA A 39 2.75 -9.20 -15.81
C ALA A 39 1.31 -8.93 -16.25
N ALA A 40 1.12 -8.56 -17.51
CA ALA A 40 -0.19 -8.33 -18.11
C ALA A 40 -0.22 -8.86 -19.55
N ASP A 41 -1.42 -9.15 -20.06
CA ASP A 41 -1.62 -9.45 -21.47
C ASP A 41 -1.64 -8.17 -22.34
N ALA A 42 -1.86 -8.33 -23.64
CA ALA A 42 -1.87 -7.22 -24.59
C ALA A 42 -2.98 -6.18 -24.33
N ASP A 43 -4.06 -6.59 -23.66
CA ASP A 43 -5.19 -5.73 -23.32
C ASP A 43 -5.04 -5.07 -21.93
N GLY A 44 -3.95 -5.39 -21.22
CA GLY A 44 -3.63 -4.83 -19.92
C GLY A 44 -4.28 -5.55 -18.75
N LYS A 45 -4.80 -6.77 -18.95
CA LYS A 45 -5.29 -7.61 -17.86
C LYS A 45 -4.12 -8.25 -17.13
N LEU A 46 -4.05 -8.07 -15.81
CA LEU A 46 -3.01 -8.62 -14.96
C LEU A 46 -3.04 -10.15 -14.99
N THR A 47 -1.86 -10.74 -15.10
CA THR A 47 -1.67 -12.19 -15.11
C THR A 47 -0.80 -12.67 -13.96
N ALA A 48 0.14 -11.85 -13.47
CA ALA A 48 0.97 -12.18 -12.31
C ALA A 48 1.43 -10.94 -11.54
N VAL A 49 1.70 -11.14 -10.25
CA VAL A 49 2.37 -10.15 -9.37
C VAL A 49 3.54 -10.82 -8.69
N ARG A 50 4.71 -10.18 -8.73
CA ARG A 50 5.88 -10.60 -7.96
C ARG A 50 6.38 -9.46 -7.08
N VAL A 51 6.74 -9.80 -5.84
CA VAL A 51 7.26 -8.83 -4.86
C VAL A 51 8.51 -9.38 -4.19
N ARG A 52 9.56 -8.56 -4.17
CA ARG A 52 10.77 -8.74 -3.35
C ARG A 52 10.86 -7.58 -2.38
N LEU A 53 10.72 -7.88 -1.10
CA LEU A 53 10.65 -6.90 -0.03
C LEU A 53 11.86 -7.02 0.88
N LEU A 54 12.51 -5.90 1.16
CA LEU A 54 13.54 -5.76 2.20
C LEU A 54 12.97 -4.88 3.31
N ALA A 55 12.85 -5.44 4.52
CA ALA A 55 12.24 -4.77 5.67
C ALA A 55 13.28 -4.49 6.76
N ASP A 56 13.39 -3.23 7.15
CA ASP A 56 14.16 -2.78 8.30
C ASP A 56 13.37 -3.04 9.59
N MET A 57 13.94 -3.85 10.48
CA MET A 57 13.35 -4.22 11.77
C MET A 57 13.81 -3.31 12.91
N GLY A 58 14.74 -2.38 12.65
CA GLY A 58 15.51 -1.67 13.67
C GLY A 58 16.41 -2.60 14.48
N ALA A 59 16.82 -2.16 15.66
CA ALA A 59 17.74 -2.91 16.53
C ALA A 59 17.12 -4.12 17.22
N TYR A 60 15.79 -4.12 17.40
CA TYR A 60 15.06 -5.16 18.13
C TYR A 60 13.67 -5.34 17.52
N LEU A 61 13.12 -6.54 17.65
CA LEU A 61 11.71 -6.77 17.34
C LEU A 61 10.83 -6.25 18.48
N GLN A 62 9.81 -5.48 18.14
CA GLN A 62 8.74 -5.05 19.05
C GLN A 62 7.54 -6.02 18.92
N LEU A 63 6.32 -5.54 19.14
CA LEU A 63 5.15 -6.39 19.33
C LEU A 63 4.81 -7.16 18.05
N VAL A 64 4.73 -6.47 16.91
CA VAL A 64 4.38 -7.09 15.62
C VAL A 64 5.35 -6.73 14.50
N THR A 65 6.51 -6.15 14.81
CA THR A 65 7.59 -5.76 13.87
C THR A 65 7.77 -6.72 12.69
N PRO A 66 8.06 -8.03 12.87
CA PRO A 66 8.29 -8.93 11.73
C PRO A 66 7.00 -9.28 10.98
N GLY A 67 5.84 -9.14 11.63
CA GLY A 67 4.54 -9.41 11.03
C GLY A 67 4.08 -8.30 10.08
N ILE A 68 4.42 -7.04 10.35
CA ILE A 68 4.00 -5.89 9.54
C ILE A 68 4.26 -6.07 8.04
N PRO A 69 5.49 -6.32 7.56
CA PRO A 69 5.73 -6.50 6.12
C PRO A 69 5.03 -7.76 5.56
N LEU A 70 4.84 -8.80 6.37
CA LEU A 70 4.18 -10.03 5.94
C LEU A 70 2.67 -9.88 5.79
N LEU A 71 2.04 -9.00 6.58
CA LEU A 71 0.61 -8.69 6.43
C LEU A 71 0.30 -8.04 5.08
N GLY A 72 1.27 -7.31 4.49
CA GLY A 72 1.16 -6.79 3.13
C GLY A 72 1.06 -7.89 2.07
N ALA A 73 1.65 -9.07 2.33
CA ALA A 73 1.65 -10.21 1.41
C ALA A 73 0.24 -10.66 0.97
N PHE A 74 -0.77 -10.39 1.80
CA PHE A 74 -2.16 -10.75 1.49
C PHE A 74 -2.84 -9.79 0.51
N LEU A 75 -2.24 -8.62 0.26
CA LEU A 75 -2.90 -7.47 -0.37
C LEU A 75 -2.14 -6.88 -1.56
N TYR A 76 -1.06 -7.49 -2.04
CA TYR A 76 -0.32 -6.98 -3.20
C TYR A 76 -1.07 -7.09 -4.54
N ALA A 77 -2.22 -7.77 -4.60
CA ALA A 77 -3.17 -7.65 -5.72
C ALA A 77 -4.19 -6.52 -5.52
N GLY A 78 -4.29 -5.94 -4.32
CA GLY A 78 -5.28 -4.92 -3.99
C GLY A 78 -6.70 -5.33 -4.37
N VAL A 79 -7.38 -4.42 -5.08
CA VAL A 79 -8.76 -4.56 -5.58
C VAL A 79 -8.83 -5.23 -6.96
N TYR A 80 -7.71 -5.77 -7.45
CA TYR A 80 -7.59 -6.30 -8.80
C TYR A 80 -7.79 -7.81 -8.83
N ASP A 81 -8.54 -8.26 -9.82
CA ASP A 81 -8.74 -9.65 -10.15
C ASP A 81 -7.48 -10.20 -10.81
N LEU A 82 -6.63 -10.81 -9.98
CA LEU A 82 -5.37 -11.44 -10.36
C LEU A 82 -5.52 -12.97 -10.42
N PRO A 83 -5.06 -13.63 -11.49
CA PRO A 83 -4.89 -15.08 -11.53
C PRO A 83 -3.96 -15.60 -10.42
N LEU A 84 -3.94 -16.92 -10.21
CA LEU A 84 -3.16 -17.60 -9.15
C LEU A 84 -1.62 -17.44 -9.24
N ALA A 85 -1.08 -16.66 -10.18
CA ALA A 85 0.35 -16.44 -10.31
C ALA A 85 0.82 -15.29 -9.40
N TYR A 86 1.23 -15.65 -8.18
CA TYR A 86 1.73 -14.74 -7.18
C TYR A 86 3.02 -15.26 -6.55
N ASP A 87 4.03 -14.40 -6.45
CA ASP A 87 5.33 -14.72 -5.87
C ASP A 87 5.78 -13.61 -4.92
N PHE A 88 5.93 -13.93 -3.64
CA PHE A 88 6.33 -12.98 -2.60
C PHE A 88 7.50 -13.51 -1.79
N SER A 89 8.48 -12.65 -1.55
CA SER A 89 9.52 -12.90 -0.56
C SER A 89 9.83 -11.66 0.26
N CYS A 90 9.97 -11.82 1.56
CA CYS A 90 10.39 -10.78 2.50
C CYS A 90 11.73 -11.16 3.14
N THR A 91 12.70 -10.26 3.07
CA THR A 91 13.95 -10.32 3.82
C THR A 91 13.90 -9.28 4.92
N SER A 92 13.92 -9.73 6.18
CA SER A 92 14.00 -8.85 7.34
C SER A 92 15.45 -8.64 7.74
N VAL A 93 15.84 -7.38 7.98
CA VAL A 93 17.20 -7.01 8.40
C VAL A 93 17.16 -6.22 9.70
N PHE A 94 18.10 -6.54 10.60
CA PHE A 94 18.35 -5.72 11.78
C PHE A 94 19.25 -4.55 11.42
N THR A 95 18.96 -3.39 11.98
CA THR A 95 19.75 -2.16 11.82
C THR A 95 20.01 -1.54 13.20
N THR A 96 20.83 -0.49 13.27
CA THR A 96 21.05 0.24 14.54
C THR A 96 19.99 1.33 14.78
N LEU A 97 18.84 1.28 14.11
CA LEU A 97 17.78 2.28 14.18
C LEU A 97 16.69 1.90 15.19
N THR A 98 15.83 2.87 15.53
CA THR A 98 14.60 2.62 16.30
C THR A 98 13.75 1.56 15.59
N PRO A 99 13.23 0.56 16.31
CA PRO A 99 12.39 -0.49 15.73
C PRO A 99 11.23 0.03 14.89
N THR A 100 10.93 -0.68 13.81
CA THR A 100 9.68 -0.48 13.06
C THR A 100 8.57 -1.30 13.67
N ASP A 101 7.33 -0.82 13.63
CA ASP A 101 6.16 -1.61 14.04
C ASP A 101 4.87 -1.00 13.46
N ALA A 102 3.71 -1.53 13.89
CA ALA A 102 2.39 -1.11 13.45
C ALA A 102 2.20 0.41 13.54
N TYR A 103 2.10 1.05 12.38
CA TYR A 103 1.56 2.40 12.27
C TYR A 103 0.46 2.37 11.20
N ARG A 104 -0.77 2.76 11.60
CA ARG A 104 -2.01 2.83 10.81
C ARG A 104 -2.06 1.87 9.60
N GLY A 105 -2.74 0.73 9.75
CA GLY A 105 -3.01 -0.21 8.66
C GLY A 105 -2.04 -1.40 8.58
N ALA A 106 -0.83 -1.32 9.14
CA ALA A 106 0.07 -2.46 9.35
C ALA A 106 0.35 -3.32 8.09
N GLY A 107 1.22 -2.84 7.19
CA GLY A 107 1.62 -3.56 5.97
C GLY A 107 0.67 -3.34 4.79
N ARG A 108 -0.61 -3.06 5.06
CA ARG A 108 -1.61 -2.77 4.04
C ARG A 108 -1.32 -1.47 3.27
N PRO A 109 -1.02 -0.32 3.93
CA PRO A 109 -0.67 0.90 3.20
C PRO A 109 0.52 0.71 2.27
N GLU A 110 1.51 -0.07 2.71
CA GLU A 110 2.70 -0.38 1.93
C GLU A 110 2.38 -1.25 0.71
N ALA A 111 1.53 -2.27 0.86
CA ALA A 111 1.05 -3.08 -0.26
C ALA A 111 0.22 -2.27 -1.26
N THR A 112 -0.74 -1.47 -0.76
CA THR A 112 -1.55 -0.56 -1.58
C THR A 112 -0.68 0.43 -2.34
N TYR A 113 0.31 1.03 -1.68
CA TYR A 113 1.23 1.96 -2.34
C TYR A 113 1.96 1.29 -3.50
N ALA A 114 2.51 0.09 -3.28
CA ALA A 114 3.26 -0.61 -4.30
C ALA A 114 2.40 -1.01 -5.50
N ILE A 115 1.23 -1.63 -5.27
CA ILE A 115 0.37 -2.08 -6.38
C ILE A 115 -0.19 -0.90 -7.17
N GLU A 116 -0.62 0.19 -6.51
CA GLU A 116 -1.13 1.37 -7.23
C GLU A 116 -0.05 2.08 -8.03
N ARG A 117 1.18 2.17 -7.49
CA ARG A 117 2.32 2.71 -8.23
C ARG A 117 2.69 1.85 -9.43
N ALA A 118 2.62 0.53 -9.28
CA ALA A 118 2.90 -0.42 -10.34
C ALA A 118 1.81 -0.38 -11.44
N MET A 119 0.54 -0.21 -11.06
CA MET A 119 -0.56 -0.01 -12.01
C MET A 119 -0.38 1.26 -12.84
N ASP A 120 0.02 2.38 -12.23
CA ASP A 120 0.34 3.60 -12.98
C ASP A 120 1.52 3.38 -13.96
N ALA A 121 2.57 2.68 -13.53
CA ALA A 121 3.71 2.37 -14.38
C ALA A 121 3.33 1.45 -15.55
N LEU A 122 2.45 0.48 -15.32
CA LEU A 122 1.90 -0.39 -16.36
C LEU A 122 1.04 0.41 -17.35
N ALA A 123 0.18 1.30 -16.87
CA ALA A 123 -0.66 2.16 -17.69
C ALA A 123 0.19 3.04 -18.62
N ASP A 124 1.23 3.68 -18.08
CA ASP A 124 2.18 4.49 -18.83
C ASP A 124 2.92 3.64 -19.89
N THR A 125 3.42 2.46 -19.51
CA THR A 125 4.12 1.55 -20.42
C THR A 125 3.25 1.08 -21.59
N MET A 126 1.96 0.86 -21.35
CA MET A 126 1.02 0.38 -22.36
C MET A 126 0.30 1.51 -23.13
N GLY A 127 0.47 2.77 -22.71
CA GLY A 127 -0.27 3.90 -23.26
C GLY A 127 -1.78 3.85 -23.01
N ILE A 128 -2.20 3.20 -21.91
CA ILE A 128 -3.60 3.09 -21.49
C ILE A 128 -3.87 4.16 -20.42
N ASP A 129 -5.06 4.76 -20.42
CA ASP A 129 -5.44 5.67 -19.35
C ASP A 129 -5.40 4.94 -17.97
N PRO A 130 -4.78 5.53 -16.93
CA PRO A 130 -4.65 4.87 -15.63
C PRO A 130 -5.96 4.47 -14.94
N MET A 131 -7.06 5.19 -15.17
CA MET A 131 -8.38 4.82 -14.65
C MET A 131 -8.93 3.63 -15.43
N GLU A 132 -8.81 3.66 -16.75
CA GLU A 132 -9.26 2.58 -17.64
C GLU A 132 -8.50 1.26 -17.38
N LEU A 133 -7.18 1.30 -17.22
CA LEU A 133 -6.42 0.10 -16.89
C LEU A 133 -6.91 -0.54 -15.58
N ARG A 134 -7.22 0.27 -14.57
CA ARG A 134 -7.77 -0.23 -13.31
C ARG A 134 -9.15 -0.85 -13.49
N ARG A 135 -10.03 -0.24 -14.28
CA ARG A 135 -11.36 -0.80 -14.61
C ARG A 135 -11.29 -2.19 -15.24
N ARG A 136 -10.35 -2.40 -16.17
CA ARG A 136 -10.11 -3.72 -16.79
C ARG A 136 -9.71 -4.79 -15.77
N ASN A 137 -9.14 -4.36 -14.65
CA ASN A 137 -8.57 -5.24 -13.65
C ASN A 137 -9.39 -5.36 -12.37
N PHE A 138 -10.39 -4.53 -12.11
CA PHE A 138 -11.18 -4.63 -10.88
C PHE A 138 -11.84 -6.01 -10.73
N ILE A 139 -11.89 -6.47 -9.47
CA ILE A 139 -12.80 -7.53 -9.07
C ILE A 139 -14.23 -7.03 -9.28
N ARG A 140 -15.00 -7.72 -10.13
CA ARG A 140 -16.37 -7.34 -10.44
C ARG A 140 -17.27 -7.61 -9.24
N LYS A 141 -18.31 -6.79 -9.07
CA LYS A 141 -19.28 -6.89 -7.98
C LYS A 141 -19.87 -8.30 -7.84
N GLU A 142 -20.15 -8.95 -8.96
CA GLU A 142 -20.77 -10.27 -9.01
C GLU A 142 -19.81 -11.40 -8.62
N GLN A 143 -18.50 -11.12 -8.50
CA GLN A 143 -17.49 -12.07 -8.06
C GLN A 143 -17.36 -12.15 -6.53
N PHE A 144 -18.02 -11.24 -5.79
CA PHE A 144 -18.01 -11.29 -4.33
C PHE A 144 -19.03 -12.33 -3.79
N PRO A 145 -18.70 -13.10 -2.74
CA PRO A 145 -17.43 -13.11 -2.02
C PRO A 145 -16.27 -13.66 -2.86
N TYR A 146 -15.17 -12.92 -2.92
CA TYR A 146 -14.03 -13.20 -3.79
C TYR A 146 -12.90 -13.83 -2.99
N THR A 147 -12.48 -15.05 -3.35
CA THR A 147 -11.31 -15.68 -2.75
C THR A 147 -10.06 -15.23 -3.51
N ALA A 148 -9.27 -14.35 -2.90
CA ALA A 148 -8.00 -13.91 -3.46
C ALA A 148 -7.00 -15.07 -3.54
N MET A 149 -5.97 -14.91 -4.38
CA MET A 149 -4.89 -15.89 -4.54
C MET A 149 -4.14 -16.21 -3.24
N THR A 150 -4.24 -15.32 -2.25
CA THR A 150 -3.66 -15.48 -0.91
C THR A 150 -4.54 -16.34 0.03
N GLY A 151 -5.72 -16.77 -0.44
CA GLY A 151 -6.73 -17.48 0.34
C GLY A 151 -7.64 -16.57 1.17
N LEU A 152 -7.40 -15.26 1.18
CA LEU A 152 -8.24 -14.29 1.87
C LEU A 152 -9.56 -14.12 1.11
N VAL A 153 -10.68 -14.21 1.83
CA VAL A 153 -12.01 -13.99 1.26
C VAL A 153 -12.38 -12.53 1.45
N TYR A 154 -12.50 -11.80 0.36
CA TYR A 154 -13.11 -10.47 0.35
C TYR A 154 -14.62 -10.63 0.36
N ASP A 155 -15.29 -9.98 1.30
CA ASP A 155 -16.70 -10.18 1.58
C ASP A 155 -17.62 -9.54 0.54
N SER A 156 -17.34 -8.28 0.17
CA SER A 156 -18.15 -7.48 -0.74
C SER A 156 -17.34 -6.31 -1.34
N GLY A 157 -17.78 -5.81 -2.50
CA GLY A 157 -17.17 -4.64 -3.13
C GLY A 157 -17.85 -4.25 -4.44
N ASP A 158 -17.80 -2.95 -4.75
CA ASP A 158 -18.21 -2.40 -6.05
C ASP A 158 -17.20 -1.30 -6.46
N HIS A 159 -16.01 -1.76 -6.85
CA HIS A 159 -14.86 -0.88 -7.08
C HIS A 159 -15.05 0.03 -8.29
N ASP A 160 -15.72 -0.46 -9.34
CA ASP A 160 -16.00 0.36 -10.53
C ASP A 160 -17.03 1.46 -10.22
N ALA A 161 -18.08 1.16 -9.44
CA ALA A 161 -19.02 2.21 -9.02
C ALA A 161 -18.33 3.28 -8.17
N ALA A 162 -17.45 2.89 -7.24
CA ALA A 162 -16.69 3.82 -6.42
C ALA A 162 -15.71 4.67 -7.26
N ALA A 163 -14.98 4.04 -8.19
CA ALA A 163 -14.05 4.72 -9.08
C ALA A 163 -14.77 5.70 -10.02
N THR A 164 -15.91 5.29 -10.59
CA THR A 164 -16.76 6.14 -11.41
C THR A 164 -17.28 7.33 -10.62
N LYS A 165 -17.74 7.12 -9.38
CA LYS A 165 -18.20 8.24 -8.56
C LYS A 165 -17.09 9.23 -8.22
N ALA A 166 -15.89 8.73 -7.92
CA ALA A 166 -14.72 9.57 -7.67
C ALA A 166 -14.32 10.37 -8.93
N ALA A 167 -14.36 9.74 -10.10
CA ALA A 167 -14.04 10.37 -11.39
C ALA A 167 -15.02 11.52 -11.71
N GLU A 168 -16.32 11.31 -11.49
CA GLU A 168 -17.35 12.36 -11.65
C GLU A 168 -17.08 13.55 -10.74
N LEU A 169 -16.85 13.30 -9.44
CA LEU A 169 -16.63 14.35 -8.45
C LEU A 169 -15.35 15.15 -8.71
N ALA A 170 -14.36 14.52 -9.32
CA ALA A 170 -13.09 15.14 -9.67
C ALA A 170 -13.11 15.84 -11.04
N ASP A 171 -14.20 15.74 -11.82
CA ASP A 171 -14.24 16.13 -13.24
C ASP A 171 -13.04 15.56 -14.01
N TYR A 172 -12.85 14.24 -13.89
CA TYR A 172 -11.65 13.56 -14.39
C TYR A 172 -11.35 13.89 -15.87
N ASP A 173 -12.37 13.84 -16.72
CA ASP A 173 -12.23 14.13 -18.16
C ASP A 173 -11.89 15.61 -18.41
N GLY A 174 -12.53 16.53 -17.68
CA GLY A 174 -12.21 17.95 -17.75
C GLY A 174 -10.77 18.26 -17.30
N VAL A 175 -10.31 17.62 -16.22
CA VAL A 175 -8.93 17.75 -15.74
C VAL A 175 -7.93 17.13 -16.73
N ARG A 176 -8.26 15.99 -17.36
CA ARG A 176 -7.45 15.37 -18.42
C ARG A 176 -7.33 16.27 -19.66
N ALA A 177 -8.43 16.88 -20.11
CA ALA A 177 -8.42 17.84 -21.21
C ALA A 177 -7.56 19.07 -20.90
N ARG A 178 -7.66 19.59 -19.66
CA ARG A 178 -6.79 20.68 -19.17
C ARG A 178 -5.32 20.26 -19.08
N GLN A 179 -5.04 19.03 -18.63
CA GLN A 179 -3.68 18.50 -18.56
C GLN A 179 -3.05 18.45 -19.95
N ALA A 180 -3.76 17.97 -20.97
CA ALA A 180 -3.26 17.89 -22.34
C ALA A 180 -2.90 19.27 -22.95
N THR A 181 -3.61 20.33 -22.57
CA THR A 181 -3.35 21.69 -23.06
C THR A 181 -2.31 22.45 -22.24
N GLN A 182 -2.16 22.13 -20.95
CA GLN A 182 -1.22 22.81 -20.05
C GLN A 182 0.17 22.15 -20.01
N ASN A 183 0.25 20.81 -20.09
CA ASN A 183 1.52 20.07 -19.99
C ASN A 183 2.25 20.03 -21.35
N VAL A 184 2.56 21.20 -21.89
CA VAL A 184 3.29 21.39 -23.15
C VAL A 184 4.74 21.85 -22.90
N PRO A 185 5.66 21.72 -23.88
CA PRO A 185 7.03 22.21 -23.74
C PRO A 185 7.08 23.69 -23.33
N GLY A 186 7.86 24.00 -22.29
CA GLY A 186 7.98 25.37 -21.75
C GLY A 186 6.92 25.76 -20.72
N ALA A 187 5.99 24.87 -20.35
CA ALA A 187 5.03 25.11 -19.29
C ALA A 187 5.73 25.36 -17.93
N LYS A 188 5.34 26.44 -17.25
CA LYS A 188 5.86 26.79 -15.90
C LYS A 188 5.17 26.02 -14.76
N LYS A 189 4.01 25.43 -15.04
CA LYS A 189 3.21 24.63 -14.11
C LYS A 189 2.65 23.44 -14.85
N VAL A 190 2.75 22.27 -14.26
CA VAL A 190 2.17 21.03 -14.79
C VAL A 190 1.03 20.54 -13.90
N ILE A 191 0.08 19.85 -14.51
CA ILE A 191 -1.01 19.16 -13.81
C ILE A 191 -0.61 17.70 -13.65
N GLY A 192 -0.57 17.22 -12.41
CA GLY A 192 -0.52 15.80 -12.07
C GLY A 192 -1.88 15.32 -11.59
N ILE A 193 -2.27 14.12 -11.99
CA ILE A 193 -3.52 13.48 -11.58
C ILE A 193 -3.13 12.16 -10.93
N GLY A 194 -3.43 12.01 -9.64
CA GLY A 194 -3.15 10.81 -8.87
C GLY A 194 -4.43 10.05 -8.54
N GLN A 195 -4.38 8.73 -8.66
CA GLN A 195 -5.48 7.84 -8.31
C GLN A 195 -4.95 6.69 -7.45
N ALA A 196 -5.77 6.27 -6.49
CA ALA A 196 -5.57 5.04 -5.74
C ALA A 196 -6.92 4.34 -5.54
N SER A 197 -7.01 3.05 -5.88
CA SER A 197 -8.17 2.21 -5.62
C SER A 197 -7.80 1.13 -4.59
N TYR A 198 -8.48 1.11 -3.45
CA TYR A 198 -8.17 0.20 -2.33
C TYR A 198 -9.41 -0.11 -1.48
N PHE A 199 -9.33 -1.15 -0.65
CA PHE A 199 -10.30 -1.46 0.42
C PHE A 199 -9.60 -1.43 1.79
N GLU A 200 -10.38 -1.35 2.87
CA GLU A 200 -9.90 -1.42 4.28
C GLU A 200 -10.44 -2.66 5.01
#